data_AF-A0A956B8I9-F1
#
_entry.id   AF-A0A956B8I9-F1
#
_cell.length_a   1.000
_cell.length_b   1.000
_cell.length_c   1.000
_cell.angle_alpha   90.00
_cell.angle_beta   90.00
_cell.angle_gamma   90.00
#
_symmetry.space_group_name_H-M   'P 1'
#
loop_
_entity.id
_entity.type
_entity.pdbx_description
1 polymer ?
#
loop_
_entity_poly.entity_id
_entity_poly.type
_entity_poly.pdbx_seq_one_letter_code
_entity_poly.pdbx_strand_id
1 'polypeptide(L)'
;MTFDLDYREARALPDGTRAELRLIRADDKALMARGFQALSPYTRYLRFFAHKQCLTEADLRYLTELDHEDHLAIGAVGIGADGVQIPMGIARFIRERDPAVAEAALVVVDAFQGQGLGTVLLARLAAAAHERGVRALRFTALAENRALAHLVHKVFTEVEASPVEEGTRTFLAACGPTRSASHARGPTPRLLTPPPRRALRT
;
A
#
# COMPACT_ATOMS: atom_id res chain seq x y z
N MET A 1 -0.07 5.34 14.66
CA MET A 1 -0.27 6.25 13.52
C MET A 1 -1.65 5.93 13.01
N THR A 2 -2.52 6.93 12.94
CA THR A 2 -3.91 6.80 12.52
C THR A 2 -4.00 7.24 11.06
N PHE A 3 -4.70 6.48 10.23
CA PHE A 3 -4.92 6.80 8.82
C PHE A 3 -6.31 7.41 8.64
N ASP A 4 -6.47 8.67 9.06
CA ASP A 4 -7.67 9.48 8.84
C ASP A 4 -7.43 10.54 7.76
N LEU A 5 -8.40 11.43 7.53
CA LEU A 5 -8.24 12.49 6.53
C LEU A 5 -7.10 13.46 6.86
N ASP A 6 -6.70 13.60 8.11
CA ASP A 6 -5.61 14.49 8.52
C ASP A 6 -4.24 13.84 8.37
N TYR A 7 -4.18 12.53 8.09
CA TYR A 7 -2.95 11.81 7.80
C TYR A 7 -2.14 12.49 6.68
N ARG A 8 -0.92 12.91 7.04
CA ARG A 8 0.13 13.40 6.14
C ARG A 8 1.48 12.82 6.57
N GLU A 9 2.25 12.37 5.60
CA GLU A 9 3.60 11.87 5.84
C GLU A 9 4.57 12.35 4.75
N ALA A 10 5.55 13.17 5.14
CA ALA A 10 6.62 13.59 4.25
C ALA A 10 7.70 12.49 4.10
N ARG A 11 8.13 12.26 2.86
CA ARG A 11 9.17 11.29 2.50
C ARG A 11 10.12 11.88 1.47
N ALA A 12 11.41 11.69 1.72
CA ALA A 12 12.43 11.88 0.69
C ALA A 12 12.70 10.52 0.03
N LEU A 13 12.64 10.49 -1.30
CA LEU A 13 13.11 9.38 -2.10
C LEU A 13 14.65 9.40 -2.20
N PRO A 14 15.30 8.29 -2.58
CA PRO A 14 16.76 8.19 -2.63
C PRO A 14 17.45 9.23 -3.51
N ASP A 15 16.76 9.74 -4.53
CA ASP A 15 17.23 10.80 -5.44
C ASP A 15 17.03 12.22 -4.87
N GLY A 16 16.48 12.34 -3.66
CA GLY A 16 16.15 13.61 -3.00
C GLY A 16 14.75 14.14 -3.32
N THR A 17 14.01 13.51 -4.24
CA THR A 17 12.63 13.90 -4.57
C THR A 17 11.75 13.81 -3.33
N ARG A 18 10.98 14.87 -3.04
CA ARG A 18 10.07 14.91 -1.90
C ARG A 18 8.67 14.45 -2.31
N ALA A 19 8.13 13.51 -1.56
CA ALA A 19 6.77 13.02 -1.66
C ALA A 19 6.02 13.30 -0.35
N GLU A 20 4.78 13.76 -0.44
CA GLU A 20 3.81 13.75 0.64
C GLU A 20 2.85 12.59 0.41
N LEU A 21 2.73 11.71 1.40
CA LEU A 21 1.72 10.65 1.43
C LEU A 21 0.50 11.16 2.18
N ARG A 22 -0.68 10.98 1.59
CA ARG A 22 -1.97 11.38 2.18
C ARG A 22 -3.11 10.51 1.67
N LEU A 23 -4.24 10.50 2.38
CA LEU A 23 -5.45 9.89 1.84
C LEU A 23 -5.94 10.66 0.60
N ILE A 24 -6.44 9.89 -0.38
CA ILE A 24 -7.18 10.42 -1.53
C ILE A 24 -8.51 11.00 -1.04
N ARG A 25 -8.99 12.07 -1.66
CA ARG A 25 -10.27 12.76 -1.37
C ARG A 25 -11.11 12.93 -2.62
N ALA A 26 -12.39 13.24 -2.45
CA ALA A 26 -13.33 13.51 -3.54
C ALA A 26 -12.87 14.64 -4.50
N ASP A 27 -12.10 15.60 -4.02
CA ASP A 27 -11.57 16.72 -4.82
C ASP A 27 -10.33 16.35 -5.64
N ASP A 28 -9.76 15.16 -5.44
CA ASP A 28 -8.58 14.70 -6.17
C ASP A 28 -8.86 14.26 -7.62
N LYS A 29 -10.09 14.42 -8.14
CA LYS A 29 -10.46 13.97 -9.50
C LYS A 29 -9.50 14.48 -10.57
N ALA A 30 -9.17 15.78 -10.54
CA ALA A 30 -8.25 16.37 -11.51
C ALA A 30 -6.82 15.80 -11.36
N LEU A 31 -6.35 15.59 -10.13
CA LEU A 31 -5.04 15.02 -9.85
C LEU A 31 -4.97 13.54 -10.25
N MET A 32 -6.04 12.78 -10.00
CA MET A 32 -6.22 11.39 -10.42
C MET A 32 -6.17 11.26 -11.94
N ALA A 33 -6.91 12.12 -12.66
CA ALA A 33 -6.91 12.14 -14.12
C ALA A 33 -5.50 12.47 -14.68
N ARG A 34 -4.81 13.46 -14.11
CA ARG A 34 -3.42 13.79 -14.46
C ARG A 34 -2.47 12.63 -14.17
N GLY A 35 -2.62 11.96 -13.03
CA GLY A 35 -1.82 10.80 -12.65
C GLY A 35 -1.99 9.65 -13.64
N PHE A 36 -3.23 9.35 -14.02
CA PHE A 36 -3.53 8.37 -15.05
C PHE A 36 -2.91 8.74 -16.40
N GLN A 37 -2.98 10.02 -16.80
CA GLN A 37 -2.39 10.47 -18.05
C GLN A 37 -0.85 10.40 -18.06
N ALA A 38 -0.22 10.56 -16.90
CA ALA A 38 1.23 10.42 -16.76
C ALA A 38 1.72 8.96 -16.80
N LEU A 39 0.82 7.96 -16.72
CA LEU A 39 1.20 6.56 -16.86
C LEU A 39 1.47 6.21 -18.33
N SER A 40 2.54 5.45 -18.56
CA SER A 40 2.79 4.84 -19.87
C SER A 40 1.67 3.85 -20.24
N PRO A 41 1.41 3.58 -21.54
CA PRO A 41 0.44 2.57 -21.96
C PRO A 41 0.70 1.19 -21.36
N TYR A 42 1.97 0.83 -21.16
CA TYR A 42 2.38 -0.42 -20.52
C TYR A 42 1.98 -0.45 -19.04
N THR A 43 2.29 0.61 -18.27
CA THR A 43 1.89 0.70 -16.86
C THR A 43 0.37 0.71 -16.69
N ARG A 44 -0.38 1.35 -17.60
CA ARG A 44 -1.86 1.29 -17.60
C ARG A 44 -2.36 -0.13 -17.86
N TYR A 45 -1.79 -0.82 -18.84
CA TYR A 45 -2.16 -2.21 -19.16
C TYR A 45 -1.93 -3.14 -17.96
N LEU A 46 -0.76 -3.06 -17.30
CA LEU A 46 -0.47 -3.86 -16.11
C LEU A 46 -1.44 -3.60 -14.95
N ARG A 47 -1.95 -2.37 -14.81
CA ARG A 47 -2.83 -1.98 -13.70
C ARG A 47 -4.31 -2.28 -13.94
N PHE A 48 -4.78 -2.14 -15.18
CA PHE A 48 -6.21 -2.23 -15.51
C PHE A 48 -6.56 -3.45 -16.34
N PHE A 49 -5.57 -4.27 -16.73
CA PHE A 49 -5.72 -5.42 -17.64
C PHE A 49 -6.40 -5.06 -18.97
N ALA A 50 -6.30 -3.79 -19.36
CA ALA A 50 -6.96 -3.23 -20.53
C ALA A 50 -6.21 -1.99 -21.01
N HIS A 51 -6.32 -1.70 -22.32
CA HIS A 51 -5.81 -0.48 -22.93
C HIS A 51 -6.74 0.72 -22.70
N LYS A 52 -6.94 1.09 -21.43
CA LYS A 52 -7.78 2.23 -21.05
C LYS A 52 -7.08 3.55 -21.44
N GLN A 53 -7.73 4.35 -22.28
CA GLN A 53 -7.17 5.62 -22.79
C GLN A 53 -7.40 6.81 -21.86
N CYS A 54 -8.53 6.82 -21.15
CA CYS A 54 -8.90 7.83 -20.17
C CYS A 54 -9.75 7.23 -19.06
N LEU A 55 -9.78 7.91 -17.91
CA LEU A 55 -10.75 7.66 -16.85
C LEU A 55 -12.05 8.40 -17.20
N THR A 56 -13.17 7.70 -17.15
CA THR A 56 -14.50 8.30 -17.24
C THR A 56 -14.84 9.03 -15.95
N GLU A 57 -15.88 9.86 -15.97
CA GLU A 57 -16.37 10.50 -14.74
C GLU A 57 -16.81 9.47 -13.69
N ALA A 58 -17.38 8.33 -14.12
CA ALA A 58 -17.74 7.24 -13.23
C ALA A 58 -16.50 6.60 -12.58
N ASP A 59 -15.42 6.40 -13.34
CA ASP A 59 -14.14 5.93 -12.79
C ASP A 59 -13.59 6.95 -11.78
N LEU A 60 -13.62 8.25 -12.09
CA LEU A 60 -13.09 9.29 -11.21
C LEU A 60 -13.85 9.34 -9.89
N ARG A 61 -15.18 9.30 -9.91
CA ARG A 61 -16.00 9.19 -8.67
C ARG A 61 -15.61 7.95 -7.89
N TYR A 62 -15.64 6.77 -8.52
CA TYR A 62 -15.27 5.52 -7.85
C TYR A 62 -13.86 5.54 -7.25
N LEU A 63 -12.90 6.20 -7.92
CA LEU A 63 -11.51 6.23 -7.49
C LEU A 63 -11.21 7.29 -6.42
N THR A 64 -12.10 8.26 -6.16
CA THR A 64 -11.85 9.42 -5.29
C THR A 64 -12.88 9.66 -4.19
N GLU A 65 -14.13 9.23 -4.38
CA GLU A 65 -15.22 9.34 -3.39
C GLU A 65 -15.26 8.06 -2.56
N LEU A 66 -14.41 8.00 -1.54
CA LEU A 66 -14.12 6.81 -0.75
C LEU A 66 -14.76 6.91 0.64
N ASP A 67 -15.22 5.78 1.21
CA ASP A 67 -15.70 5.73 2.60
C ASP A 67 -14.56 5.75 3.64
N HIS A 68 -13.32 5.50 3.20
CA HIS A 68 -12.13 5.42 4.03
C HIS A 68 -12.15 4.32 5.10
N GLU A 69 -13.04 3.33 5.01
CA GLU A 69 -13.15 2.19 5.92
C GLU A 69 -13.02 0.85 5.18
N ASP A 70 -13.88 0.65 4.18
CA ASP A 70 -13.89 -0.54 3.33
C ASP A 70 -13.21 -0.26 1.99
N HIS A 71 -13.23 0.99 1.53
CA HIS A 71 -12.49 1.45 0.37
C HIS A 71 -11.58 2.61 0.78
N LEU A 72 -10.26 2.39 0.73
CA LEU A 72 -9.27 3.39 1.11
C LEU A 72 -8.15 3.46 0.08
N ALA A 73 -7.69 4.68 -0.22
CA ALA A 73 -6.53 4.92 -1.05
C ALA A 73 -5.58 5.94 -0.42
N ILE A 74 -4.28 5.65 -0.49
CA ILE A 74 -3.18 6.53 -0.13
C ILE A 74 -2.51 6.98 -1.43
N GLY A 75 -2.47 8.29 -1.67
CA GLY A 75 -1.73 8.90 -2.76
C GLY A 75 -0.37 9.43 -2.29
N ALA A 76 0.61 9.38 -3.17
CA ALA A 76 1.87 10.10 -3.06
C ALA A 76 1.87 11.26 -4.06
N VAL A 77 2.14 12.46 -3.56
CA VAL A 77 2.16 13.70 -4.35
C VAL A 77 3.46 14.45 -4.11
N GLY A 78 4.05 14.96 -5.18
CA GLY A 78 5.14 15.94 -5.13
C GLY A 78 4.60 17.35 -5.32
N ILE A 79 5.47 18.35 -5.18
CA ILE A 79 5.16 19.75 -5.50
C ILE A 79 6.13 20.21 -6.57
N GLY A 80 5.60 20.67 -7.70
CA GLY A 80 6.37 21.26 -8.79
C GLY A 80 6.92 22.64 -8.44
N ALA A 81 7.83 23.15 -9.28
CA ALA A 81 8.41 24.48 -9.10
C ALA A 81 7.37 25.61 -9.18
N ASP A 82 6.26 25.37 -9.86
CA ASP A 82 5.08 26.22 -9.99
C ASP A 82 4.10 26.11 -8.81
N GLY A 83 4.42 25.29 -7.79
CA GLY A 83 3.56 25.01 -6.66
C GLY A 83 2.43 24.01 -6.96
N VAL A 84 2.36 23.47 -8.18
CA VAL A 84 1.31 22.54 -8.58
C VAL A 84 1.64 21.13 -8.10
N GLN A 85 0.63 20.43 -7.58
CA GLN A 85 0.80 19.03 -7.17
C GLN A 85 1.15 18.15 -8.37
N ILE A 86 2.14 17.26 -8.18
CA ILE A 86 2.58 16.26 -9.14
C ILE A 86 2.14 14.89 -8.63
N PRO A 87 1.28 14.15 -9.35
CA PRO A 87 0.90 12.80 -8.96
C PRO A 87 2.08 11.84 -9.14
N MET A 88 2.43 11.08 -8.10
CA MET A 88 3.57 10.17 -8.14
C MET A 88 3.17 8.70 -8.07
N GLY A 89 2.11 8.37 -7.34
CA GLY A 89 1.62 7.00 -7.21
C GLY A 89 0.47 6.87 -6.23
N ILE A 90 -0.24 5.75 -6.27
CA ILE A 90 -1.40 5.46 -5.43
C ILE A 90 -1.38 3.98 -5.03
N ALA A 91 -1.64 3.70 -3.77
CA ALA A 91 -1.99 2.37 -3.26
C ALA A 91 -3.41 2.40 -2.69
N ARG A 92 -4.19 1.35 -2.91
CA ARG A 92 -5.54 1.25 -2.36
C ARG A 92 -5.91 -0.18 -2.00
N PHE A 93 -6.89 -0.32 -1.12
CA PHE A 93 -7.57 -1.58 -0.88
C PHE A 93 -9.10 -1.39 -0.94
N ILE A 94 -9.79 -2.48 -1.23
CA ILE A 94 -11.25 -2.64 -1.12
C ILE A 94 -11.51 -3.91 -0.32
N ARG A 95 -12.23 -3.82 0.78
CA ARG A 95 -12.55 -4.96 1.65
C ARG A 95 -13.40 -5.98 0.89
N GLU A 96 -13.06 -7.25 1.04
CA GLU A 96 -13.83 -8.35 0.49
C GLU A 96 -15.05 -8.67 1.37
N ARG A 97 -15.84 -9.67 0.97
CA ARG A 97 -16.93 -10.18 1.81
C ARG A 97 -16.44 -10.74 3.14
N ASP A 98 -15.26 -11.37 3.13
CA ASP A 98 -14.55 -11.68 4.36
C ASP A 98 -13.92 -10.38 4.89
N PRO A 99 -14.35 -9.85 6.05
CA PRO A 99 -13.84 -8.58 6.55
C PRO A 99 -12.35 -8.63 6.93
N ALA A 100 -11.77 -9.82 7.08
CA ALA A 100 -10.34 -9.99 7.33
C ALA A 100 -9.48 -9.87 6.07
N VAL A 101 -10.07 -9.79 4.87
CA VAL A 101 -9.35 -9.74 3.60
C VAL A 101 -9.75 -8.50 2.80
N ALA A 102 -8.79 -7.89 2.11
CA ALA A 102 -9.07 -6.83 1.16
C ALA A 102 -8.27 -7.00 -0.13
N GLU A 103 -8.90 -6.74 -1.27
CA GLU A 103 -8.20 -6.66 -2.55
C GLU A 103 -7.40 -5.36 -2.60
N ALA A 104 -6.11 -5.45 -2.92
CA ALA A 104 -5.19 -4.33 -2.97
C ALA A 104 -4.60 -4.13 -4.36
N ALA A 105 -4.42 -2.86 -4.71
CA ALA A 105 -3.80 -2.46 -5.95
C ALA A 105 -2.87 -1.27 -5.74
N LEU A 106 -1.80 -1.22 -6.53
CA LEU A 106 -0.78 -0.18 -6.51
C LEU A 106 -0.46 0.24 -7.94
N VAL A 107 -0.23 1.53 -8.14
CA VAL A 107 0.40 2.07 -9.36
C VAL A 107 1.35 3.21 -8.99
N VAL A 108 2.49 3.26 -9.65
CA VAL A 108 3.48 4.34 -9.52
C VAL A 108 3.72 4.90 -10.91
N VAL A 109 3.67 6.22 -11.04
CA VAL A 109 3.97 6.92 -12.29
C VAL A 109 5.40 6.61 -12.71
N ASP A 110 5.60 6.31 -13.99
CA ASP A 110 6.82 5.73 -14.54
C ASP A 110 8.08 6.50 -14.13
N ALA A 111 8.02 7.84 -14.08
CA ALA A 111 9.12 8.71 -13.68
C ALA A 111 9.62 8.51 -12.22
N PHE A 112 8.78 7.93 -11.35
CA PHE A 112 9.09 7.69 -9.93
C PHE A 112 9.24 6.19 -9.59
N GLN A 113 9.22 5.32 -10.59
CA GLN A 113 9.49 3.90 -10.40
C GLN A 113 10.98 3.66 -10.09
N GLY A 114 11.29 2.52 -9.46
CA GLY A 114 12.67 2.19 -9.08
C GLY A 114 13.24 2.98 -7.89
N GLN A 115 12.53 3.99 -7.39
CA GLN A 115 12.99 4.87 -6.30
C GLN A 115 12.42 4.49 -4.91
N GLY A 116 11.86 3.29 -4.76
CA GLY A 116 11.32 2.81 -3.49
C GLY A 116 9.93 3.35 -3.12
N LEU A 117 9.35 4.26 -3.90
CA LEU A 117 8.02 4.83 -3.62
C LEU A 117 6.93 3.76 -3.48
N GLY A 118 6.93 2.75 -4.36
CA GLY A 118 5.99 1.63 -4.27
C GLY A 118 6.10 0.83 -2.97
N THR A 119 7.32 0.68 -2.42
CA THR A 119 7.55 0.03 -1.13
C THR A 119 6.95 0.83 0.01
N VAL A 120 7.14 2.16 0.01
CA VAL A 120 6.60 3.04 1.03
C VAL A 120 5.08 3.05 0.99
N LEU A 121 4.49 3.25 -0.19
CA LEU A 121 3.04 3.25 -0.41
C LEU A 121 2.40 1.93 0.06
N LEU A 122 2.98 0.80 -0.33
CA LEU A 122 2.43 -0.51 0.02
C LEU A 122 2.53 -0.81 1.51
N ALA A 123 3.64 -0.44 2.16
CA ALA A 123 3.81 -0.59 3.60
C ALA A 123 2.79 0.26 4.38
N ARG A 124 2.49 1.47 3.90
CA ARG A 124 1.46 2.34 4.49
C ARG A 124 0.06 1.84 4.26
N LEU A 125 -0.23 1.31 3.08
CA LEU A 125 -1.51 0.68 2.80
C LEU A 125 -1.75 -0.52 3.73
N ALA A 126 -0.75 -1.38 3.91
CA ALA A 126 -0.83 -2.52 4.82
C ALA A 126 -1.12 -2.10 6.27
N ALA A 127 -0.47 -1.02 6.75
CA ALA A 127 -0.72 -0.49 8.08
C ALA A 127 -2.15 0.09 8.22
N ALA A 128 -2.63 0.82 7.21
CA ALA A 128 -4.00 1.36 7.18
C ALA A 128 -5.07 0.26 7.13
N ALA A 129 -4.80 -0.83 6.40
CA ALA A 129 -5.66 -2.00 6.34
C ALA A 129 -5.69 -2.70 7.71
N HIS A 130 -4.54 -2.90 8.35
CA HIS A 130 -4.44 -3.52 9.68
C HIS A 130 -5.18 -2.74 10.76
N GLU A 131 -5.09 -1.41 10.75
CA GLU A 131 -5.84 -0.51 11.65
C GLU A 131 -7.35 -0.77 11.57
N ARG A 132 -7.85 -1.12 10.37
CA ARG A 132 -9.27 -1.39 10.09
C ARG A 132 -9.64 -2.87 10.16
N GLY A 133 -8.84 -3.67 10.86
CA GLY A 133 -9.13 -5.09 11.08
C GLY A 133 -8.84 -6.01 9.88
N VAL A 134 -8.34 -5.50 8.76
CA VAL A 134 -7.90 -6.35 7.63
C VAL A 134 -6.62 -7.10 8.04
N ARG A 135 -6.61 -8.42 7.85
CA ARG A 135 -5.52 -9.32 8.22
C ARG A 135 -4.70 -9.78 7.02
N ALA A 136 -5.25 -9.75 5.81
CA ALA A 136 -4.52 -10.05 4.59
C ALA A 136 -4.91 -9.13 3.43
N LEU A 137 -3.95 -8.81 2.59
CA LEU A 137 -4.17 -8.13 1.32
C LEU A 137 -4.01 -9.11 0.17
N ARG A 138 -5.00 -9.14 -0.71
CA ARG A 138 -4.99 -9.92 -1.95
C ARG A 138 -4.52 -9.03 -3.10
N PHE A 139 -3.55 -9.49 -3.87
CA PHE A 139 -3.09 -8.81 -5.09
C PHE A 139 -3.28 -9.71 -6.29
N THR A 140 -4.02 -9.27 -7.28
CA THR A 140 -4.12 -9.95 -8.58
C THR A 140 -3.28 -9.18 -9.59
N ALA A 141 -2.41 -9.87 -10.32
CA ALA A 141 -1.59 -9.26 -11.36
C ALA A 141 -1.34 -10.20 -12.52
N LEU A 142 -1.05 -9.62 -13.70
CA LEU A 142 -0.54 -10.37 -14.83
C LEU A 142 0.75 -11.11 -14.44
N ALA A 143 0.92 -12.34 -14.90
CA ALA A 143 2.08 -13.18 -14.59
C ALA A 143 3.42 -12.53 -15.02
N GLU A 144 3.39 -11.66 -16.02
CA GLU A 144 4.54 -10.88 -16.49
C GLU A 144 4.93 -9.71 -15.57
N ASN A 145 4.06 -9.28 -14.64
CA ASN A 145 4.32 -8.19 -13.71
C ASN A 145 5.22 -8.63 -12.55
N ARG A 146 6.48 -8.95 -12.89
CA ARG A 146 7.51 -9.36 -11.94
C ARG A 146 7.82 -8.26 -10.91
N ALA A 147 7.61 -7.00 -11.27
CA ALA A 147 7.83 -5.86 -10.38
C ALA A 147 6.87 -5.91 -9.18
N LEU A 148 5.58 -6.18 -9.38
CA LEU A 148 4.63 -6.33 -8.27
C LEU A 148 4.99 -7.55 -7.41
N ALA A 149 5.29 -8.69 -8.03
CA ALA A 149 5.66 -9.91 -7.29
C ALA A 149 6.86 -9.65 -6.37
N HIS A 150 7.92 -9.03 -6.90
CA HIS A 150 9.09 -8.64 -6.11
C HIS A 150 8.71 -7.68 -4.97
N LEU A 151 7.85 -6.71 -5.24
CA LEU A 151 7.42 -5.72 -4.27
C LEU A 151 6.63 -6.34 -3.11
N VAL A 152 5.69 -7.25 -3.39
CA VAL A 152 4.90 -7.96 -2.39
C VAL A 152 5.82 -8.76 -1.47
N HIS A 153 6.73 -9.57 -2.03
CA HIS A 153 7.69 -10.35 -1.23
C HIS A 153 8.71 -9.48 -0.47
N LYS A 154 8.94 -8.24 -0.90
CA LYS A 154 9.82 -7.30 -0.20
C LYS A 154 9.13 -6.68 1.03
N VAL A 155 7.84 -6.38 0.93
CA VAL A 155 7.09 -5.67 1.99
C VAL A 155 6.52 -6.63 3.02
N PHE A 156 6.02 -7.79 2.57
CA PHE A 156 5.34 -8.77 3.41
C PHE A 156 6.24 -9.96 3.71
N THR A 157 6.15 -10.46 4.94
CA THR A 157 6.95 -11.63 5.37
C THR A 157 6.25 -12.94 5.01
N GLU A 158 4.93 -12.97 5.15
CA GLU A 158 4.09 -14.12 4.85
C GLU A 158 3.29 -13.81 3.58
N VAL A 159 3.60 -14.53 2.49
CA VAL A 159 2.97 -14.36 1.19
C VAL A 159 2.71 -15.74 0.60
N GLU A 160 1.45 -16.03 0.34
CA GLU A 160 1.04 -17.19 -0.44
C GLU A 160 0.76 -16.74 -1.88
N ALA A 161 1.22 -17.51 -2.86
CA ALA A 161 1.02 -17.21 -4.28
C ALA A 161 0.29 -18.36 -4.94
N SER A 162 -0.76 -18.05 -5.70
CA SER A 162 -1.46 -19.02 -6.53
C SER A 162 -0.57 -19.47 -7.70
N PRO A 163 -0.87 -20.61 -8.33
CA PRO A 163 -0.45 -20.89 -9.70
C PRO A 163 -0.87 -19.77 -10.65
N VAL A 164 -0.27 -19.74 -11.84
CA VAL A 164 -0.73 -18.84 -12.91
C VAL A 164 -1.97 -19.44 -13.53
N GLU A 165 -3.07 -18.68 -13.50
CA GLU A 165 -4.36 -19.05 -14.09
C GLU A 165 -4.81 -17.91 -15.00
N GLU A 166 -5.19 -18.24 -16.24
CA GLU A 166 -5.62 -17.26 -17.25
C GLU A 166 -4.65 -16.08 -17.44
N GLY A 167 -3.34 -16.32 -17.31
CA GLY A 167 -2.30 -15.31 -17.45
C GLY A 167 -2.14 -14.39 -16.24
N THR A 168 -2.89 -14.61 -15.16
CA THR A 168 -2.79 -13.87 -13.90
C THR A 168 -2.22 -14.74 -12.77
N ARG A 169 -1.70 -14.09 -11.73
CA ARG A 169 -1.30 -14.70 -10.47
C ARG A 169 -1.85 -13.87 -9.33
N THR A 170 -2.36 -14.56 -8.32
CA THR A 170 -2.85 -13.94 -7.09
C THR A 170 -1.85 -14.14 -5.97
N PHE A 171 -1.64 -13.12 -5.15
CA PHE A 171 -0.87 -13.16 -3.92
C PHE A 171 -1.79 -12.85 -2.75
N LEU A 172 -1.72 -13.65 -1.69
CA LEU A 172 -2.35 -13.35 -0.40
C LEU A 172 -1.24 -13.05 0.60
N ALA A 173 -1.17 -11.81 1.06
CA ALA A 173 -0.08 -11.33 1.92
C ALA A 173 -0.62 -10.89 3.28
N ALA A 174 -0.06 -11.44 4.37
CA ALA A 174 -0.52 -11.14 5.72
C ALA A 174 -0.11 -9.73 6.16
N CYS A 175 -1.07 -8.96 6.68
CA CYS A 175 -0.88 -7.69 7.36
C CYS A 175 -0.34 -7.91 8.79
N GLY A 176 0.74 -8.66 8.93
CA GLY A 176 1.54 -8.76 10.15
C GLY A 176 2.54 -7.59 10.27
N PRO A 177 3.35 -7.50 11.34
CA PRO A 177 4.38 -6.48 11.44
C PRO A 177 5.31 -6.56 10.23
N THR A 178 5.24 -5.54 9.37
CA THR A 178 6.03 -5.44 8.14
C THR A 178 7.53 -5.37 8.49
N ARG A 179 8.39 -5.92 7.62
CA ARG A 179 9.85 -5.75 7.72
C ARG A 179 10.25 -4.31 7.36
N SER A 180 9.78 -3.31 8.11
CA SER A 180 10.37 -1.96 8.15
C SER A 180 9.81 -1.16 9.32
N ALA A 181 10.27 -1.53 10.52
CA ALA A 181 10.34 -0.67 11.70
C ALA A 181 11.37 -1.26 12.68
N SER A 182 12.63 -1.44 12.26
CA SER A 182 13.74 -1.63 13.20
C SER A 182 14.56 -0.35 13.29
N HIS A 183 14.03 0.62 14.03
CA HIS A 183 14.85 1.53 14.81
C HIS A 183 14.35 1.48 16.26
N ALA A 184 15.28 1.11 17.13
CA ALA A 184 15.24 1.17 18.60
C ALA A 184 14.07 0.47 19.31
N ARG A 185 14.27 -0.81 19.65
CA ARG A 185 13.82 -1.32 20.95
C ARG A 185 15.03 -1.86 21.69
N GLY A 186 15.39 -1.16 22.77
CA GLY A 186 16.41 -1.59 23.73
C GLY A 186 16.04 -2.94 24.36
N PRO A 187 16.98 -3.59 25.05
CA PRO A 187 16.80 -4.95 25.54
C PRO A 187 15.63 -5.01 26.55
N THR A 188 14.70 -5.92 26.29
CA THR A 188 13.59 -6.30 27.17
C THR A 188 14.14 -6.73 28.54
N PRO A 189 13.61 -6.24 29.68
CA PRO A 189 14.06 -6.70 30.98
C PRO A 189 13.67 -8.17 31.18
N ARG A 190 14.66 -8.99 31.57
CA ARG A 190 14.43 -10.37 32.01
C ARG A 190 13.53 -10.37 33.24
N LEU A 191 12.36 -11.00 33.14
CA LEU A 191 11.53 -11.34 34.28
C LEU A 191 12.31 -12.32 35.18
N LEU A 192 12.66 -11.86 36.39
CA LEU A 192 13.12 -12.72 37.47
C LEU A 192 11.98 -13.70 37.81
N THR A 193 12.18 -15.00 37.61
CA THR A 193 11.33 -16.02 38.23
C THR A 193 11.63 -16.07 39.73
N PRO A 194 10.59 -16.09 40.61
CA PRO A 194 10.82 -16.27 42.03
C PRO A 194 11.23 -17.71 42.35
N PRO A 195 12.04 -17.95 43.41
CA PRO A 195 12.48 -19.29 43.77
C PRO A 195 11.32 -20.13 44.33
N PRO A 196 11.36 -21.47 44.19
CA PRO A 196 10.31 -22.36 44.69
C PRO A 196 10.27 -22.38 46.22
N ARG A 197 9.06 -22.30 46.79
CA ARG A 197 8.82 -22.46 48.23
C ARG A 197 9.18 -23.90 48.65
N ARG A 198 10.13 -24.03 49.58
CA ARG A 198 10.44 -25.29 50.28
C ARG A 198 9.19 -25.77 51.02
N ALA A 199 8.72 -26.98 50.71
CA ALA A 199 7.73 -27.68 51.52
C ALA A 199 8.38 -28.11 52.84
N LEU A 200 7.78 -27.70 53.97
CA LEU A 200 8.07 -28.28 55.28
C LEU A 200 7.40 -29.66 55.33
N ARG A 201 8.22 -30.70 55.47
CA ARG A 201 7.79 -32.05 55.85
C ARG A 201 7.53 -32.07 57.36
N THR A 202 6.40 -32.66 57.76
CA THR A 202 6.25 -33.39 59.02
C THR A 202 6.12 -34.85 58.68
#